data_AF-A0A949CQ74-F1
#
_entry.id   AF-A0A949CQ74-F1
#
_cell.length_a   1.000
_cell.length_b   1.000
_cell.length_c   1.000
_cell.angle_alpha   90.00
_cell.angle_beta   90.00
_cell.angle_gamma   90.00
#
_symmetry.space_group_name_H-M   'P 1'
#
loop_
_entity.id
_entity.type
_entity.pdbx_description
1 polymer ?
#
loop_
_entity_poly.entity_id
_entity_poly.type
_entity_poly.pdbx_seq_one_letter_code
_entity_poly.pdbx_strand_id
1 'polypeptide(L)'
;MRTLMILLLCMPVVALTGCGEKPIENVTKVDVPPPLEQLKTTLQQVVDSGKPLGSGATVVQSLIDQAFFQTDKEKAKSLSAELDKLMALTDAAKIKQAAKDMLSKL
;
A
#
# COMPACT_ATOMS: atom_id res chain seq x y z
N MET A 1 -0.73 73.48 15.59
CA MET A 1 -0.24 72.87 16.85
C MET A 1 -0.22 71.37 16.64
N ARG A 2 0.97 70.78 16.43
CA ARG A 2 1.60 69.76 17.32
C ARG A 2 0.70 68.50 17.42
N THR A 3 1.04 67.34 16.86
CA THR A 3 2.30 66.56 16.93
C THR A 3 2.19 65.49 15.82
N LEU A 4 3.04 65.39 14.80
CA LEU A 4 4.40 64.82 14.77
C LEU A 4 4.53 63.46 15.50
N MET A 5 4.53 62.36 14.73
CA MET A 5 5.44 61.19 14.85
C MET A 5 4.93 60.11 13.88
N ILE A 6 5.61 59.86 12.75
CA ILE A 6 6.78 58.97 12.65
C ILE A 6 6.33 57.54 12.95
N LEU A 7 6.05 56.73 11.92
CA LEU A 7 7.04 55.89 11.22
C LEU A 7 6.90 54.45 11.73
N LEU A 8 6.48 53.56 10.82
CA LEU A 8 7.16 52.29 10.61
C LEU A 8 7.13 51.30 11.78
N LEU A 9 6.20 50.34 11.74
CA LEU A 9 6.54 48.99 12.17
C LEU A 9 5.56 47.92 11.64
N CYS A 10 6.07 47.11 10.70
CA CYS A 10 5.87 45.68 10.52
C CYS A 10 4.47 45.04 10.64
N MET A 11 3.94 44.58 9.49
CA MET A 11 3.80 43.16 9.08
C MET A 11 3.13 42.11 10.03
N PRO A 12 2.73 40.94 9.52
CA PRO A 12 1.35 40.47 9.37
C PRO A 12 0.91 39.47 10.47
N VAL A 13 -0.34 39.54 10.93
CA VAL A 13 -0.94 38.42 11.68
C VAL A 13 -1.72 37.56 10.69
N VAL A 14 -1.04 36.50 10.24
CA VAL A 14 -1.63 35.36 9.52
C VAL A 14 -2.81 34.86 10.34
N ALA A 15 -3.98 34.84 9.71
CA ALA A 15 -5.19 34.26 10.24
C ALA A 15 -4.92 32.82 10.66
N LEU A 16 -4.97 32.56 11.96
CA LEU A 16 -5.15 31.24 12.52
C LEU A 16 -6.51 30.72 12.03
N THR A 17 -6.50 29.93 10.96
CA THR A 17 -7.59 29.01 10.65
C THR A 17 -7.57 27.90 11.70
N GLY A 18 -8.02 28.25 12.91
CA GLY A 18 -8.47 27.29 13.90
C GLY A 18 -9.76 26.67 13.40
N CYS A 19 -9.65 25.60 12.60
CA CYS A 19 -10.75 24.67 12.43
C CYS A 19 -10.92 23.96 13.76
N GLY A 20 -12.07 24.19 14.38
CA GLY A 20 -12.38 23.77 15.73
C GLY A 20 -12.14 22.29 15.98
N GLU A 21 -11.75 22.05 17.23
CA GLU A 21 -11.78 20.76 17.91
C GLU A 21 -13.16 20.12 17.71
N LYS A 22 -13.25 19.20 16.76
CA LYS A 22 -14.23 18.11 16.83
C LYS A 22 -13.56 16.97 17.59
N PRO A 23 -14.18 16.43 18.64
CA PRO A 23 -13.79 15.14 19.19
C PRO A 23 -13.83 14.15 18.03
N ILE A 24 -12.70 13.50 17.74
CA ILE A 24 -12.63 12.43 16.77
C ILE A 24 -13.27 11.22 17.44
N GLU A 25 -14.60 11.23 17.52
CA GLU A 25 -15.41 10.08 17.91
C GLU A 25 -15.19 8.96 16.89
N ASN A 26 -14.80 7.81 17.42
CA ASN A 26 -14.74 6.52 16.74
C ASN A 26 -13.93 6.48 15.44
N VAL A 27 -12.68 6.04 15.57
CA VAL A 27 -12.03 5.24 14.53
C VAL A 27 -12.92 4.01 14.33
N THR A 28 -13.89 4.08 13.41
CA THR A 28 -14.51 2.89 12.82
C THR A 28 -13.35 2.00 12.40
N LYS A 29 -13.21 0.84 13.05
CA LYS A 29 -12.28 -0.21 12.63
C LYS A 29 -12.50 -0.39 11.14
N VAL A 30 -11.55 0.09 10.33
CA VAL A 30 -11.49 -0.26 8.93
C VAL A 30 -11.19 -1.75 8.95
N ASP A 31 -12.17 -2.56 8.57
CA ASP A 31 -12.00 -4.00 8.40
C ASP A 31 -11.11 -4.18 7.16
N VAL A 32 -9.81 -4.09 7.38
CA VAL A 32 -8.81 -4.34 6.34
C VAL A 32 -8.80 -5.85 6.14
N PRO A 33 -9.14 -6.37 4.95
CA PRO A 33 -9.24 -7.79 4.74
C PRO A 33 -7.89 -8.46 5.06
N PRO A 34 -7.89 -9.69 5.58
CA PRO A 34 -6.67 -10.37 5.97
C PRO A 34 -5.63 -10.37 4.84
N PRO A 35 -4.32 -10.22 5.15
CA PRO A 35 -3.27 -10.18 4.13
C PRO A 35 -3.31 -11.35 3.14
N LEU A 36 -3.71 -12.54 3.61
CA LEU A 36 -3.88 -13.72 2.76
C LEU A 36 -5.01 -13.57 1.74
N GLU A 37 -6.14 -12.96 2.10
CA GLU A 37 -7.26 -12.74 1.18
C GLU A 37 -6.93 -11.67 0.15
N GLN A 38 -6.22 -10.62 0.57
CA GLN A 38 -5.69 -9.61 -0.34
C GLN A 38 -4.70 -10.24 -1.33
N LEU A 39 -3.80 -11.09 -0.85
CA LEU A 39 -2.83 -11.80 -1.69
C LEU A 39 -3.52 -12.69 -2.73
N LYS A 40 -4.53 -13.46 -2.31
CA LYS A 40 -5.35 -14.29 -3.22
C LYS A 40 -6.03 -13.44 -4.28
N THR A 41 -6.66 -12.33 -3.87
CA THR A 41 -7.33 -11.41 -4.79
C THR A 41 -6.36 -10.80 -5.81
N THR A 42 -5.19 -10.33 -5.37
CA THR A 42 -4.19 -9.74 -6.26
C THR A 42 -3.64 -10.77 -7.24
N LEU A 43 -3.29 -11.98 -6.79
CA LEU A 43 -2.82 -13.02 -7.71
C LEU A 43 -3.92 -13.45 -8.69
N GLN A 44 -5.18 -13.52 -8.26
CA GLN A 44 -6.31 -13.81 -9.15
C GLN A 44 -6.43 -12.74 -10.25
N GLN A 45 -6.30 -11.46 -9.91
CA GLN A 45 -6.27 -10.38 -10.91
C GLN A 45 -5.09 -10.52 -11.90
N VAL A 46 -3.93 -11.01 -11.45
CA VAL A 46 -2.79 -11.32 -12.34
C VAL A 46 -3.12 -12.49 -13.26
N VAL A 47 -3.77 -13.54 -12.77
CA VAL A 47 -4.25 -14.67 -13.58
C VAL A 47 -5.25 -14.20 -14.65
N ASP A 48 -6.16 -13.30 -14.30
CA ASP A 48 -7.18 -12.85 -15.23
C ASP A 48 -6.59 -11.90 -16.28
N SER A 49 -5.77 -10.94 -15.82
CA SER A 49 -5.17 -9.91 -16.69
C SER A 49 -3.98 -10.42 -17.52
N GLY A 50 -3.18 -11.36 -17.01
CA GLY A 50 -1.91 -11.78 -17.60
C GLY A 50 -0.89 -10.65 -17.73
N LYS A 51 -1.07 -9.57 -16.97
CA LYS A 51 -0.17 -8.41 -17.01
C LYS A 51 0.99 -8.61 -16.03
N PRO A 52 2.19 -8.13 -16.36
CA PRO A 52 3.30 -8.12 -15.42
C PRO A 52 2.95 -7.24 -14.21
N LEU A 53 3.34 -7.68 -13.02
CA LEU A 53 3.03 -6.98 -11.77
C LEU A 53 3.66 -5.59 -11.70
N GLY A 54 4.83 -5.38 -12.29
CA GLY A 54 5.56 -4.11 -12.22
C GLY A 54 5.69 -3.62 -10.77
N SER A 55 5.22 -2.40 -10.50
CA SER A 55 5.20 -1.78 -9.17
C SER A 55 4.31 -2.52 -8.15
N GLY A 56 3.31 -3.27 -8.63
CA GLY A 56 2.41 -4.06 -7.78
C GLY A 56 3.10 -5.26 -7.13
N ALA A 57 4.27 -5.68 -7.60
CA ALA A 57 4.97 -6.81 -7.02
C ALA A 57 5.47 -6.55 -5.60
N THR A 58 5.87 -5.31 -5.28
CA THR A 58 6.26 -4.94 -3.91
C THR A 58 5.08 -5.07 -2.94
N VAL A 59 3.85 -4.80 -3.41
CA VAL A 59 2.63 -5.01 -2.62
C VAL A 59 2.42 -6.50 -2.38
N VAL A 60 2.54 -7.33 -3.42
CA VAL A 60 2.42 -8.80 -3.29
C VAL A 60 3.47 -9.36 -2.34
N GLN A 61 4.72 -8.90 -2.42
CA GLN A 61 5.79 -9.28 -1.50
C GLN A 61 5.42 -8.93 -0.05
N SER A 62 4.96 -7.69 0.18
CA SER A 62 4.54 -7.26 1.51
C SER A 62 3.39 -8.11 2.06
N LEU A 63 2.45 -8.52 1.20
CA LEU A 63 1.34 -9.39 1.60
C LEU A 63 1.79 -10.81 1.94
N ILE A 64 2.77 -11.37 1.20
CA ILE A 64 3.39 -12.66 1.51
C ILE A 64 4.06 -12.60 2.89
N ASP A 65 4.85 -11.55 3.13
CA ASP A 65 5.54 -11.36 4.42
C ASP A 65 4.53 -11.21 5.56
N GLN A 66 3.49 -10.41 5.38
CA GLN A 66 2.45 -10.24 6.41
C GLN A 66 1.63 -11.50 6.66
N ALA A 67 1.36 -12.31 5.63
CA ALA A 67 0.58 -13.53 5.76
C ALA A 67 1.38 -14.70 6.36
N PHE A 68 2.67 -14.80 6.05
CA PHE A 68 3.47 -16.01 6.31
C PHE A 68 4.76 -15.79 7.10
N PHE A 69 5.35 -14.60 7.18
CA PHE A 69 6.67 -14.45 7.82
C PHE A 69 6.67 -14.83 9.31
N GLN A 70 5.53 -14.67 10.00
CA GLN A 70 5.40 -15.03 11.41
C GLN A 70 4.83 -16.44 11.64
N THR A 71 4.17 -17.02 10.65
CA THR A 71 3.44 -18.29 10.76
C THR A 71 4.16 -19.44 10.05
N ASP A 72 4.78 -19.18 8.90
CA ASP A 72 5.52 -20.14 8.07
C ASP A 72 6.57 -19.42 7.19
N LYS A 73 7.78 -19.26 7.74
CA LYS A 73 8.89 -18.58 7.06
C LYS A 73 9.37 -19.30 5.81
N GLU A 74 9.29 -20.64 5.77
CA GLU A 74 9.70 -21.41 4.61
C GLU A 74 8.73 -21.19 3.45
N LYS A 75 7.42 -21.18 3.74
CA LYS A 75 6.39 -20.83 2.76
C LYS A 75 6.53 -19.39 2.29
N ALA A 76 6.78 -18.43 3.17
CA ALA A 76 7.04 -17.04 2.79
C ALA A 76 8.23 -16.93 1.82
N LYS A 77 9.35 -17.60 2.11
CA LYS A 77 10.55 -17.61 1.26
C LYS A 77 10.30 -18.30 -0.08
N SER A 78 9.56 -19.42 -0.08
CA SER A 78 9.19 -20.15 -1.29
C SER A 78 8.32 -19.29 -2.22
N LEU A 79 7.27 -18.66 -1.67
CA LEU A 79 6.38 -17.78 -2.41
C LEU A 79 7.09 -16.52 -2.92
N SER A 80 8.00 -15.95 -2.12
CA SER A 80 8.80 -14.79 -2.55
C SER A 80 9.69 -15.14 -3.75
N ALA A 81 10.33 -16.32 -3.73
CA ALA A 81 11.14 -16.78 -4.87
C ALA A 81 10.30 -17.06 -6.14
N GLU A 82 9.03 -17.45 -5.98
CA GLU A 82 8.11 -17.57 -7.11
C GLU A 82 7.60 -16.22 -7.61
N LEU A 83 7.40 -15.26 -6.71
CA LEU A 83 7.10 -13.88 -7.07
C LEU A 83 8.22 -13.27 -7.91
N ASP A 84 9.49 -13.47 -7.53
CA ASP A 84 10.66 -13.06 -8.31
C ASP A 84 10.65 -13.64 -9.72
N LYS A 85 10.35 -14.94 -9.84
CA LYS A 85 10.20 -15.58 -11.15
C LYS A 85 9.07 -14.96 -11.94
N LEU A 86 7.92 -14.73 -11.31
CA LEU A 86 6.75 -14.14 -11.94
C LEU A 86 7.01 -12.72 -12.43
N MET A 87 7.76 -11.91 -11.66
CA MET A 87 8.17 -10.56 -12.05
C MET A 87 9.09 -10.55 -13.28
N ALA A 88 9.92 -11.58 -13.45
CA ALA A 88 10.82 -11.71 -14.59
C ALA A 88 10.09 -12.15 -15.88
N LEU A 89 8.83 -12.60 -15.78
CA LEU A 89 8.04 -13.01 -16.94
C LEU A 89 7.44 -11.79 -17.65
N THR A 90 7.53 -11.82 -18.97
CA THR A 90 6.92 -10.83 -19.87
C THR A 90 5.81 -11.43 -20.72
N ASP A 91 5.77 -12.76 -20.81
CA ASP A 91 4.77 -13.50 -21.58
C ASP A 91 3.48 -13.68 -20.75
N ALA A 92 2.36 -13.24 -21.30
CA ALA A 92 1.08 -13.26 -20.61
C ALA A 92 0.64 -14.68 -20.22
N ALA A 93 0.83 -15.69 -21.07
CA ALA A 93 0.42 -17.05 -20.75
C ALA A 93 1.25 -17.62 -19.59
N LYS A 94 2.57 -17.36 -19.59
CA LYS A 94 3.46 -17.75 -18.50
C LYS A 94 3.14 -17.02 -17.20
N ILE A 95 2.84 -15.72 -17.25
CA ILE A 95 2.43 -14.93 -16.07
C ILE A 95 1.18 -15.53 -15.45
N LYS A 96 0.16 -15.82 -16.26
CA LYS A 96 -1.09 -16.43 -15.79
C LYS A 96 -0.85 -17.78 -15.15
N GLN A 97 -0.01 -18.61 -15.75
CA GLN A 97 0.33 -19.92 -15.22
C GLN A 97 1.06 -19.80 -13.89
N ALA A 98 2.12 -18.98 -13.83
CA ALA A 98 2.89 -18.77 -12.60
C ALA A 98 2.01 -18.21 -11.45
N ALA A 99 1.09 -17.28 -11.75
CA ALA A 99 0.16 -16.75 -10.76
C ALA A 99 -0.83 -17.81 -10.26
N LYS A 100 -1.30 -18.72 -11.13
CA LYS A 100 -2.15 -19.86 -10.74
C LYS A 100 -1.40 -20.86 -9.86
N ASP A 101 -0.13 -21.13 -10.19
CA ASP A 101 0.72 -22.02 -9.41
C ASP A 101 0.94 -21.45 -8.00
N MET A 102 1.18 -20.14 -7.89
CA MET A 102 1.27 -19.45 -6.59
C MET A 102 -0.06 -19.53 -5.82
N LEU A 103 -1.20 -19.27 -6.46
CA LEU A 103 -2.53 -19.39 -5.82
C LEU A 103 -2.78 -20.78 -5.25
N SER A 104 -2.36 -21.82 -5.97
CA SER A 104 -2.55 -23.21 -5.55
C SER A 104 -1.73 -23.58 -4.31
N LYS A 105 -0.70 -22.79 -3.99
CA LYS A 105 0.17 -22.96 -2.82
C LYS A 105 -0.28 -22.19 -1.59
N LEU A 106 -1.25 -21.27 -1.71
CA LEU A 106 -1.75 -20.42 -0.63
C LEU A 106 -2.78 -21.11 0.26
#